data_AF-A0A7C6HP51-F1
#
_entry.id   AF-A0A7C6HP51-F1
#
_cell.length_a   1.000
_cell.length_b   1.000
_cell.length_c   1.000
_cell.angle_alpha   90.00
_cell.angle_beta   90.00
_cell.angle_gamma   90.00
#
_symmetry.space_group_name_H-M   'P 1'
#
loop_
_entity.id
_entity.type
_entity.pdbx_description
1 polymer ?
#
loop_
_entity_poly.entity_id
_entity_poly.type
_entity_poly.pdbx_seq_one_letter_code
_entity_poly.pdbx_strand_id
1 'polypeptide(L)'
;VIEHIKKPCTFIFDRGYDANKYIKKVEQLKQSFILRLTERRNLYHKGKLMKATTLRDSRKGKIKMRIMFQKEIKDCYVTHLNVKTSASKKEMRLVLVYGLGETPMMLLTNKTIHSKEDAIKVVNLYMSRWRIEDYFRFKKQTFGFEDFRVRSLQSINNLNQLLSYSIGFIALLTEKMDKKLLAIKVLERANGIRKKLVFYYSQMAKGIHKILSHAKTGIKEYLNIRRKVPYKQVQFNFEC
;
A
#
# COMPACT_ATOMS: atom_id res chain seq x y z
N VAL A 1 -4.51 -16.49 0.22
CA VAL A 1 -4.65 -15.10 0.73
C VAL A 1 -6.04 -14.53 0.52
N ILE A 2 -6.53 -14.40 -0.73
CA ILE A 2 -7.84 -13.78 -1.04
C ILE A 2 -9.01 -14.50 -0.32
N GLU A 3 -8.93 -15.82 -0.18
CA GLU A 3 -9.95 -16.65 0.48
C GLU A 3 -9.98 -16.54 2.01
N HIS A 4 -8.90 -16.06 2.64
CA HIS A 4 -8.82 -15.95 4.10
C HIS A 4 -9.27 -14.57 4.61
N ILE A 5 -9.58 -13.62 3.71
CA ILE A 5 -10.03 -12.28 4.07
C ILE A 5 -11.56 -12.28 4.16
N LYS A 6 -12.07 -12.41 5.39
CA LYS A 6 -13.52 -12.42 5.66
C LYS A 6 -14.17 -11.04 5.61
N LYS A 7 -13.40 -9.96 5.76
CA LYS A 7 -13.92 -8.58 5.73
C LYS A 7 -14.02 -8.05 4.29
N PRO A 8 -14.98 -7.17 3.99
CA PRO A 8 -15.02 -6.48 2.71
C PRO A 8 -13.73 -5.71 2.46
N CYS A 9 -13.09 -5.96 1.32
CA CYS A 9 -11.84 -5.35 0.91
C CYS A 9 -11.86 -5.02 -0.59
N THR A 10 -10.92 -4.18 -1.01
CA THR A 10 -10.74 -3.82 -2.43
C THR A 10 -9.38 -4.28 -2.91
N PHE A 11 -9.37 -5.24 -3.85
CA PHE A 11 -8.16 -5.73 -4.46
C PHE A 11 -7.68 -4.77 -5.57
N ILE A 12 -6.40 -4.43 -5.56
CA ILE A 12 -5.81 -3.56 -6.57
C ILE A 12 -4.87 -4.41 -7.42
N PHE A 13 -5.14 -4.47 -8.73
CA PHE A 13 -4.42 -5.28 -9.69
C PHE A 13 -3.78 -4.40 -10.76
N ASP A 14 -2.49 -4.62 -11.03
CA ASP A 14 -1.81 -3.98 -12.15
C ASP A 14 -2.06 -4.74 -13.47
N ARG A 15 -1.61 -4.18 -14.59
CA ARG A 15 -1.79 -4.70 -15.96
C ARG A 15 -1.42 -6.18 -16.16
N GLY A 16 -0.47 -6.71 -15.38
CA GLY A 16 -0.09 -8.15 -15.44
C GLY A 16 -1.19 -9.11 -14.97
N TYR A 17 -2.21 -8.59 -14.29
CA TYR A 17 -3.36 -9.33 -13.79
C TYR A 17 -4.60 -9.09 -14.66
N ASP A 18 -4.44 -8.55 -15.87
CA ASP A 18 -5.52 -8.28 -16.81
C ASP A 18 -6.07 -9.57 -17.46
N ALA A 19 -6.65 -10.45 -16.65
CA ALA A 19 -7.18 -11.76 -17.06
C ALA A 19 -8.54 -12.05 -16.41
N ASN A 20 -9.41 -12.74 -17.15
CA ASN A 20 -10.78 -13.05 -16.70
C ASN A 20 -10.82 -13.86 -15.40
N LYS A 21 -9.81 -14.72 -15.17
CA LYS A 21 -9.72 -15.55 -13.95
C LYS A 21 -9.72 -14.74 -12.66
N TYR A 22 -9.05 -13.59 -12.63
CA TYR A 22 -8.96 -12.75 -11.43
C TYR A 22 -10.27 -12.01 -11.16
N ILE A 23 -10.91 -11.50 -12.21
CA ILE A 23 -12.23 -10.86 -12.13
C ILE A 23 -13.25 -11.85 -11.56
N LYS A 24 -13.35 -13.05 -12.16
CA LYS A 24 -14.27 -14.11 -11.70
C LYS A 24 -14.02 -14.49 -10.25
N LYS A 25 -12.75 -14.69 -9.85
CA LYS A 25 -12.41 -15.10 -8.49
C LYS A 25 -12.82 -14.04 -7.46
N VAL A 26 -12.60 -12.76 -7.75
CA VAL A 26 -12.97 -11.67 -6.83
C VAL A 26 -14.48 -11.51 -6.73
N GLU A 27 -15.21 -11.66 -7.84
CA GLU A 27 -16.67 -11.65 -7.83
C GLU A 27 -17.28 -12.84 -7.07
N GLN A 28 -16.73 -14.04 -7.23
CA GLN A 28 -17.13 -15.23 -6.47
C GLN A 28 -17.01 -15.02 -4.96
N LEU A 29 -15.95 -14.34 -4.55
CA LEU A 29 -15.71 -13.99 -3.15
C LEU A 29 -16.51 -12.76 -2.69
N LYS A 30 -17.33 -12.16 -3.56
CA LYS A 30 -18.15 -10.96 -3.30
C LYS A 30 -17.31 -9.77 -2.83
N GLN A 31 -16.08 -9.64 -3.33
CA GLN A 31 -15.14 -8.58 -2.97
C GLN A 31 -15.08 -7.49 -4.07
N SER A 32 -14.55 -6.32 -3.74
CA SER A 32 -14.33 -5.25 -4.72
C SER A 32 -12.96 -5.39 -5.39
N PHE A 33 -12.81 -4.90 -6.63
CA PHE A 33 -11.50 -4.74 -7.25
C PHE A 33 -11.35 -3.44 -8.04
N ILE A 34 -10.10 -3.06 -8.28
CA ILE A 34 -9.67 -2.09 -9.27
C ILE A 34 -8.53 -2.72 -10.05
N LEU A 35 -8.72 -2.92 -11.35
CA LEU A 35 -7.78 -3.59 -12.24
C LEU A 35 -7.35 -2.64 -13.35
N ARG A 36 -6.04 -2.41 -13.49
CA ARG A 36 -5.54 -1.69 -14.66
C ARG A 36 -5.59 -2.59 -15.88
N LEU A 37 -6.24 -2.11 -16.93
CA LEU A 37 -6.39 -2.83 -18.18
C LEU A 37 -5.18 -2.66 -19.09
N THR A 38 -4.93 -3.68 -19.90
CA THR A 38 -4.06 -3.61 -21.07
C THR A 38 -4.82 -3.05 -22.27
N GLU A 39 -4.10 -2.61 -23.29
CA GLU A 39 -4.69 -2.10 -24.53
C GLU A 39 -5.39 -3.17 -25.37
N ARG A 40 -5.14 -4.45 -25.09
CA ARG A 40 -5.73 -5.59 -25.79
C ARG A 40 -7.13 -5.95 -25.26
N ARG A 41 -7.55 -5.39 -24.13
CA ARG A 41 -8.82 -5.77 -23.47
C ARG A 41 -10.02 -5.36 -24.32
N ASN A 42 -10.91 -6.32 -24.57
CA ASN A 42 -12.24 -6.06 -25.12
C ASN A 42 -13.27 -5.96 -23.98
N LEU A 43 -14.20 -5.02 -24.14
CA LEU A 43 -15.28 -4.73 -23.20
C LEU A 43 -16.60 -4.57 -23.97
N TYR A 44 -17.70 -4.94 -23.34
CA TYR A 44 -19.02 -4.64 -23.86
C TYR A 44 -19.46 -3.27 -23.36
N HIS A 45 -19.80 -2.37 -24.28
CA HIS A 45 -20.39 -1.07 -23.96
C HIS A 45 -21.65 -0.90 -24.79
N LYS A 46 -22.79 -0.63 -24.14
CA LYS A 46 -24.11 -0.54 -24.79
C LYS A 46 -24.41 -1.74 -25.70
N GLY A 47 -24.09 -2.95 -25.24
CA GLY A 47 -24.31 -4.20 -25.97
C GLY A 47 -23.29 -4.55 -27.06
N LYS A 48 -22.42 -3.61 -27.48
CA LYS A 48 -21.40 -3.86 -28.50
C LYS A 48 -20.06 -4.21 -27.88
N LEU A 49 -19.39 -5.23 -28.42
CA LEU A 49 -18.01 -5.58 -28.04
C LEU A 49 -17.04 -4.62 -28.74
N MET A 50 -16.24 -3.90 -27.95
CA MET A 50 -15.25 -2.96 -28.46
C MET A 50 -13.95 -3.04 -27.66
N LYS A 51 -12.83 -2.62 -28.26
CA LYS A 51 -11.57 -2.49 -27.53
C LYS A 51 -11.68 -1.38 -26.47
N ALA A 52 -11.04 -1.59 -25.33
CA ALA A 52 -10.97 -0.59 -24.27
C ALA A 52 -10.29 0.71 -24.74
N THR A 53 -9.32 0.62 -25.66
CA THR A 53 -8.68 1.77 -26.30
C THR A 53 -9.64 2.60 -27.12
N THR A 54 -10.54 1.99 -27.91
CA THR A 54 -11.58 2.72 -28.65
C THR A 54 -12.50 3.51 -27.71
N LEU A 55 -12.84 2.94 -26.55
CA LEU A 55 -13.61 3.64 -25.51
C LEU A 55 -12.81 4.78 -24.86
N ARG A 56 -11.51 4.59 -24.66
CA ARG A 56 -10.58 5.62 -24.15
C ARG A 56 -10.47 6.80 -25.12
N ASP A 57 -10.28 6.52 -26.40
CA ASP A 57 -9.96 7.54 -27.40
C ASP A 57 -11.21 8.33 -27.85
N SER A 58 -12.40 7.72 -27.72
CA SER A 58 -13.70 8.39 -27.97
C SER A 58 -14.21 9.27 -26.83
N ARG A 59 -13.42 9.47 -25.77
CA ARG A 59 -13.80 10.23 -24.58
C ARG A 59 -12.72 11.23 -24.19
N LYS A 60 -13.16 12.28 -23.50
CA LYS A 60 -12.31 13.25 -22.81
C LYS A 60 -12.56 13.16 -21.31
N GLY A 61 -11.56 13.53 -20.51
CA GLY A 61 -11.71 13.58 -19.05
C GLY A 61 -12.58 14.75 -18.62
N LYS A 62 -13.63 14.48 -17.82
CA LYS A 62 -14.59 15.49 -17.35
C LYS A 62 -14.27 16.00 -15.94
N ILE A 63 -13.70 15.14 -15.11
CA ILE A 63 -13.40 15.41 -13.70
C ILE A 63 -11.94 15.80 -13.59
N LYS A 64 -11.64 17.06 -13.27
CA LYS A 64 -10.27 17.49 -12.95
C LYS A 64 -9.90 17.08 -11.53
N MET A 65 -8.69 16.55 -11.36
CA MET A 65 -8.08 16.27 -10.05
C MET A 65 -6.56 16.45 -10.09
N ARG A 66 -5.95 16.67 -8.91
CA ARG A 66 -4.49 16.73 -8.74
C ARG A 66 -4.01 15.47 -8.04
N ILE A 67 -2.99 14.83 -8.59
CA ILE A 67 -2.35 13.68 -7.95
C ILE A 67 -0.83 13.82 -7.93
N MET A 68 -0.19 13.25 -6.91
CA MET A 68 1.25 13.10 -6.88
C MET A 68 1.64 11.91 -7.77
N PHE A 69 2.35 12.16 -8.85
CA PHE A 69 2.83 11.16 -9.79
C PHE A 69 4.32 11.41 -10.08
N GLN A 70 5.16 10.38 -9.89
CA GLN A 70 6.62 10.50 -10.08
C GLN A 70 7.27 11.66 -9.28
N LYS A 71 6.80 11.92 -8.07
CA LYS A 71 7.25 13.03 -7.17
C LYS A 71 6.84 14.44 -7.63
N GLU A 72 6.06 14.56 -8.69
CA GLU A 72 5.47 15.82 -9.14
C GLU A 72 3.97 15.82 -8.91
N ILE A 73 3.39 17.00 -8.66
CA ILE A 73 1.94 17.14 -8.65
C ILE A 73 1.50 17.38 -10.09
N LYS A 74 0.74 16.44 -10.65
CA LYS A 74 0.19 16.55 -12.00
C LYS A 74 -1.32 16.71 -11.95
N ASP A 75 -1.82 17.59 -12.81
CA ASP A 75 -3.25 17.67 -13.11
C ASP A 75 -3.62 16.47 -13.98
N CYS A 76 -4.68 15.76 -13.61
CA CYS A 76 -5.24 14.70 -14.41
C CYS A 76 -6.76 14.84 -14.52
N TYR A 77 -7.28 14.23 -15.58
CA TYR A 77 -8.70 14.30 -15.90
C TYR A 77 -9.28 12.90 -15.95
N VAL A 78 -10.46 12.74 -15.35
CA VAL A 78 -11.09 11.43 -15.17
C VAL A 78 -12.46 11.43 -15.81
N THR A 79 -12.78 10.32 -16.49
CA THR A 79 -14.13 10.01 -16.96
C THR A 79 -14.41 8.54 -16.66
N HIS A 80 -15.66 8.18 -16.42
CA HIS A 80 -16.05 6.78 -16.27
C HIS A 80 -17.19 6.41 -17.21
N LEU A 81 -17.22 5.13 -17.60
CA LEU A 81 -18.22 4.54 -18.48
C LEU A 81 -18.75 3.25 -17.88
N ASN A 82 -19.99 2.92 -18.20
CA ASN A 82 -20.55 1.61 -17.86
C ASN A 82 -20.11 0.59 -18.89
N VAL A 83 -19.56 -0.52 -18.42
CA VAL A 83 -19.07 -1.60 -19.26
C VAL A 83 -19.44 -2.94 -18.67
N LYS A 84 -19.43 -3.98 -19.48
CA LYS A 84 -19.45 -5.37 -19.04
C LYS A 84 -18.22 -6.08 -19.57
N THR A 85 -17.81 -7.14 -18.91
CA THR A 85 -16.67 -7.96 -19.36
C THR A 85 -17.17 -9.29 -19.88
N SER A 86 -16.39 -9.97 -20.73
CA SER A 86 -16.72 -11.36 -21.09
C SER A 86 -16.65 -12.30 -19.88
N ALA A 87 -15.90 -11.92 -18.83
CA ALA A 87 -15.78 -12.67 -17.59
C ALA A 87 -17.04 -12.61 -16.73
N SER A 88 -17.79 -11.50 -16.82
CA SER A 88 -18.93 -11.20 -15.97
C SER A 88 -19.95 -10.36 -16.72
N LYS A 89 -21.20 -10.85 -16.76
CA LYS A 89 -22.34 -10.12 -17.30
C LYS A 89 -22.80 -8.96 -16.40
N LYS A 90 -22.23 -8.82 -15.21
CA LYS A 90 -22.53 -7.71 -14.29
C LYS A 90 -21.98 -6.41 -14.85
N GLU A 91 -22.74 -5.35 -14.64
CA GLU A 91 -22.30 -4.01 -14.99
C GLU A 91 -21.15 -3.57 -14.08
N MET A 92 -20.10 -3.05 -14.72
CA MET A 92 -18.88 -2.56 -14.10
C MET A 92 -18.59 -1.15 -14.61
N ARG A 93 -17.61 -0.49 -14.00
CA ARG A 93 -17.17 0.85 -14.40
C ARG A 93 -15.78 0.78 -14.99
N LEU A 94 -15.63 1.34 -16.20
CA LEU A 94 -14.35 1.65 -16.82
C LEU A 94 -14.03 3.11 -16.49
N VAL A 95 -13.01 3.34 -15.67
CA VAL A 95 -12.47 4.65 -15.33
C VAL A 95 -11.26 4.94 -16.21
N LEU A 96 -11.29 6.07 -16.91
CA LEU A 96 -10.29 6.54 -17.85
C LEU A 96 -9.59 7.75 -17.24
N VAL A 97 -8.27 7.71 -17.15
CA VAL A 97 -7.46 8.74 -16.51
C VAL A 97 -6.46 9.32 -17.53
N TYR A 98 -6.61 10.60 -17.82
CA TYR A 98 -5.83 11.36 -18.81
C TYR A 98 -4.87 12.33 -18.12
N GLY A 99 -3.74 12.64 -18.76
CA GLY A 99 -2.80 13.69 -18.31
C GLY A 99 -1.66 13.22 -17.40
N LEU A 100 -1.55 11.93 -17.10
CA LEU A 100 -0.45 11.39 -16.28
C LEU A 100 0.79 10.98 -17.08
N GLY A 101 0.60 10.67 -18.36
CA GLY A 101 1.62 10.28 -19.33
C GLY A 101 1.01 10.30 -20.72
N GLU A 102 1.77 9.83 -21.71
CA GLU A 102 1.36 9.84 -23.13
C GLU A 102 0.08 9.03 -23.36
N THR A 103 0.00 7.83 -22.77
CA THR A 103 -1.15 6.94 -22.91
C THR A 103 -2.08 7.06 -21.70
N PRO A 104 -3.38 7.36 -21.90
CA PRO A 104 -4.32 7.41 -20.79
C PRO A 104 -4.47 6.05 -20.11
N MET A 105 -4.51 6.07 -18.78
CA MET A 105 -4.66 4.86 -17.97
C MET A 105 -6.12 4.41 -17.95
N MET A 106 -6.34 3.10 -18.07
CA MET A 106 -7.67 2.48 -18.04
C MET A 106 -7.79 1.58 -16.82
N LEU A 107 -8.78 1.84 -15.97
CA LEU A 107 -9.05 1.10 -14.74
C LEU A 107 -10.44 0.51 -14.79
N LEU A 108 -10.56 -0.80 -14.59
CA LEU A 108 -11.82 -1.50 -14.47
C LEU A 108 -12.14 -1.75 -12.99
N THR A 109 -13.36 -1.47 -12.57
CA THR A 109 -13.82 -1.74 -11.21
C THR A 109 -15.27 -2.22 -11.16
N ASN A 110 -15.57 -3.09 -10.21
CA ASN A 110 -16.94 -3.47 -9.85
C ASN A 110 -17.53 -2.57 -8.73
N LYS A 111 -16.81 -1.53 -8.31
CA LYS A 111 -17.37 -0.50 -7.42
C LYS A 111 -18.39 0.35 -8.16
N THR A 112 -19.43 0.73 -7.44
CA THR A 112 -20.35 1.75 -7.91
C THR A 112 -19.68 3.12 -7.88
N ILE A 113 -20.04 3.96 -8.85
CA ILE A 113 -19.58 5.34 -8.96
C ILE A 113 -20.83 6.17 -9.19
N HIS A 114 -21.24 6.92 -8.17
CA HIS A 114 -22.42 7.79 -8.21
C HIS A 114 -22.02 9.26 -8.30
N SER A 115 -20.88 9.62 -7.69
CA SER A 115 -20.38 10.99 -7.63
C SER A 115 -19.00 11.15 -8.27
N LYS A 116 -18.60 12.41 -8.41
CA LYS A 116 -17.24 12.79 -8.81
C LYS A 116 -16.21 12.26 -7.81
N GLU A 117 -16.53 12.32 -6.52
CA GLU A 117 -15.68 11.91 -5.42
C GLU A 117 -15.41 10.40 -5.45
N ASP A 118 -16.40 9.60 -5.85
CA ASP A 118 -16.23 8.15 -6.03
C ASP A 118 -15.22 7.83 -7.13
N ALA A 119 -15.31 8.53 -8.28
CA ALA A 119 -14.37 8.36 -9.38
C ALA A 119 -12.94 8.73 -8.95
N ILE A 120 -12.79 9.85 -8.24
CA ILE A 120 -11.52 10.29 -7.63
C ILE A 120 -10.98 9.24 -6.66
N LYS A 121 -11.84 8.65 -5.83
CA LYS A 121 -11.46 7.62 -4.85
C LYS A 121 -10.96 6.35 -5.53
N VAL A 122 -11.57 5.92 -6.63
CA VAL A 122 -11.09 4.77 -7.42
C VAL A 122 -9.68 5.04 -7.96
N VAL A 123 -9.43 6.22 -8.51
CA VAL A 123 -8.09 6.59 -9.00
C VAL A 123 -7.08 6.63 -7.86
N ASN A 124 -7.40 7.27 -6.73
CA ASN A 124 -6.51 7.34 -5.56
C ASN A 124 -6.20 5.95 -4.98
N LEU A 125 -7.21 5.07 -4.88
CA LEU A 125 -6.99 3.68 -4.46
C LEU A 125 -6.02 2.98 -5.41
N TYR A 126 -6.19 3.13 -6.73
CA TYR A 126 -5.24 2.57 -7.68
C TYR A 126 -3.83 3.16 -7.53
N MET A 127 -3.70 4.47 -7.34
CA MET A 127 -2.39 5.11 -7.16
C MET A 127 -1.68 4.63 -5.89
N SER A 128 -2.43 4.29 -4.84
CA SER A 128 -1.88 3.71 -3.61
C SER A 128 -1.17 2.37 -3.82
N ARG A 129 -1.37 1.71 -4.97
CA ARG A 129 -0.63 0.52 -5.40
C ARG A 129 0.88 0.75 -5.36
N TRP A 130 1.38 1.94 -5.66
CA TRP A 130 2.81 2.26 -5.62
C TRP A 130 3.47 1.94 -4.28
N ARG A 131 2.70 1.93 -3.18
CA ARG A 131 3.19 1.54 -1.85
C ARG A 131 3.78 0.12 -1.82
N ILE A 132 3.29 -0.80 -2.68
CA ILE A 132 3.87 -2.15 -2.76
C ILE A 132 5.26 -2.13 -3.41
N GLU A 133 5.49 -1.24 -4.37
CA GLU A 133 6.80 -1.05 -4.99
C GLU A 133 7.78 -0.44 -3.99
N ASP A 134 7.33 0.53 -3.20
CA ASP A 134 8.14 1.10 -2.10
C ASP A 134 8.48 0.04 -1.05
N TYR A 135 7.53 -0.84 -0.70
CA TYR A 135 7.79 -2.00 0.17
C TYR A 135 8.90 -2.90 -0.40
N PHE A 136 8.80 -3.29 -1.68
CA PHE A 136 9.82 -4.15 -2.30
C PHE A 136 11.17 -3.45 -2.43
N ARG A 137 11.18 -2.16 -2.80
CA ARG A 137 12.41 -1.37 -2.88
C ARG A 137 13.09 -1.27 -1.52
N PHE A 138 12.33 -0.95 -0.48
CA PHE A 138 12.83 -0.87 0.90
C PHE A 138 13.41 -2.20 1.37
N LYS A 139 12.70 -3.29 1.11
CA LYS A 139 13.16 -4.63 1.45
C LYS A 139 14.49 -4.99 0.76
N LYS A 140 14.63 -4.68 -0.53
CA LYS A 140 15.87 -4.94 -1.28
C LYS A 140 17.01 -4.03 -0.82
N GLN A 141 16.78 -2.73 -0.76
CA GLN A 141 17.83 -1.73 -0.51
C GLN A 141 18.25 -1.66 0.95
N THR A 142 17.31 -1.60 1.89
CA THR A 142 17.63 -1.40 3.32
C THR A 142 18.03 -2.69 4.02
N PHE A 143 17.45 -3.83 3.62
CA PHE A 143 17.75 -5.12 4.24
C PHE A 143 18.63 -6.04 3.38
N GLY A 144 19.10 -5.57 2.21
CA GLY A 144 19.96 -6.37 1.34
C GLY A 144 19.31 -7.68 0.91
N PHE A 145 17.98 -7.72 0.73
CA PHE A 145 17.27 -8.99 0.52
C PHE A 145 17.68 -9.74 -0.75
N GLU A 146 18.33 -9.11 -1.71
CA GLU A 146 18.86 -9.80 -2.90
C GLU A 146 20.25 -10.42 -2.66
N ASP A 147 20.89 -10.11 -1.53
CA ASP A 147 22.24 -10.56 -1.17
C ASP A 147 22.24 -11.67 -0.10
N PHE A 148 21.14 -12.42 0.04
CA PHE A 148 21.12 -13.54 0.98
C PHE A 148 22.07 -14.68 0.52
N ARG A 149 22.64 -15.41 1.48
CA ARG A 149 23.54 -16.54 1.22
C ARG A 149 22.90 -17.92 1.45
N VAL A 150 21.65 -17.94 1.92
CA VAL A 150 20.90 -19.18 2.10
C VAL A 150 20.53 -19.79 0.74
N ARG A 151 20.71 -21.10 0.59
CA ARG A 151 20.59 -21.79 -0.72
C ARG A 151 19.32 -22.63 -0.88
N SER A 152 18.71 -23.08 0.20
CA SER A 152 17.49 -23.89 0.11
C SER A 152 16.25 -22.99 -0.02
N LEU A 153 15.28 -23.42 -0.83
CA LEU A 153 14.02 -22.68 -1.00
C LEU A 153 13.28 -22.47 0.32
N GLN A 154 13.31 -23.47 1.21
CA GLN A 154 12.70 -23.38 2.54
C GLN A 154 13.37 -22.30 3.39
N SER A 155 14.71 -22.26 3.43
CA SER A 155 15.43 -21.22 4.17
C SER A 155 15.21 -19.83 3.58
N ILE A 156 15.14 -19.70 2.24
CA ILE A 156 14.81 -18.44 1.56
C ILE A 156 13.40 -17.97 1.96
N ASN A 157 12.41 -18.88 1.98
CA ASN A 157 11.04 -18.57 2.36
C ASN A 157 10.93 -18.15 3.83
N ASN A 158 11.64 -18.83 4.73
CA ASN A 158 11.68 -18.49 6.15
C ASN A 158 12.31 -17.10 6.37
N LEU A 159 13.44 -16.83 5.70
CA LEU A 159 14.09 -15.51 5.75
C LEU A 159 13.18 -14.40 5.24
N ASN A 160 12.51 -14.64 4.11
CA ASN A 160 11.52 -13.75 3.54
C ASN A 160 10.37 -13.45 4.51
N GLN A 161 9.88 -14.47 5.22
CA GLN A 161 8.81 -14.33 6.21
C GLN A 161 9.24 -13.51 7.42
N LEU A 162 10.41 -13.81 8.01
CA LEU A 162 10.97 -13.03 9.12
C LEU A 162 11.15 -11.57 8.74
N LEU A 163 11.71 -11.31 7.56
CA LEU A 163 11.89 -9.96 7.06
C LEU A 163 10.54 -9.26 6.84
N SER A 164 9.52 -9.98 6.37
CA SER A 164 8.17 -9.45 6.24
C SER A 164 7.57 -9.04 7.58
N TYR A 165 7.80 -9.82 8.64
CA TYR A 165 7.40 -9.47 10.00
C TYR A 165 8.15 -8.25 10.53
N SER A 166 9.46 -8.16 10.32
CA SER A 166 10.26 -6.99 10.71
C SER A 166 9.79 -5.71 10.00
N ILE A 167 9.51 -5.79 8.69
CA ILE A 167 8.97 -4.65 7.94
C ILE A 167 7.57 -4.30 8.42
N GLY A 168 6.72 -5.30 8.72
CA GLY A 168 5.40 -5.09 9.32
C GLY A 168 5.47 -4.37 10.67
N PHE A 169 6.43 -4.73 11.52
CA PHE A 169 6.69 -4.04 12.78
C PHE A 169 7.13 -2.57 12.55
N ILE A 170 8.03 -2.33 11.60
CA ILE A 170 8.43 -0.97 11.21
C ILE A 170 7.24 -0.16 10.69
N ALA A 171 6.36 -0.78 9.91
CA ALA A 171 5.12 -0.16 9.44
C ALA A 171 4.22 0.28 10.60
N LEU A 172 4.01 -0.60 11.58
CA LEU A 172 3.20 -0.29 12.78
C LEU A 172 3.83 0.79 13.66
N LEU A 173 5.16 0.86 13.74
CA LEU A 173 5.86 1.96 14.42
C LEU A 173 5.69 3.28 13.66
N THR A 174 5.80 3.22 12.33
CA THR A 174 5.62 4.39 11.45
C THR A 174 4.23 4.99 11.60
N GLU A 175 3.17 4.17 11.67
CA GLU A 175 1.80 4.66 11.89
C GLU A 175 1.61 5.38 13.24
N LYS A 176 2.52 5.16 14.19
CA LYS A 176 2.48 5.73 15.54
C LYS A 176 3.55 6.79 15.77
N MET A 177 4.20 7.27 14.70
CA MET A 177 5.33 8.21 14.77
C MET A 177 4.98 9.53 15.46
N ASP A 178 3.72 9.96 15.40
CA ASP A 178 3.27 11.22 16.02
C ASP A 178 2.56 11.01 17.38
N LYS A 179 2.45 9.75 17.85
CA LYS A 179 1.63 9.40 19.04
C LYS A 179 2.39 8.67 20.13
N LYS A 180 3.34 7.80 19.77
CA LYS A 180 4.08 6.98 20.73
C LYS A 180 5.49 7.51 20.94
N LEU A 181 5.86 7.69 22.21
CA LEU A 181 7.21 8.11 22.61
C LEU A 181 8.32 7.27 21.95
N LEU A 182 8.16 5.94 21.92
CA LEU A 182 9.13 5.05 21.27
C LEU A 182 9.33 5.40 19.79
N ALA A 183 8.24 5.59 19.04
CA ALA A 183 8.32 5.88 17.61
C ALA A 183 8.92 7.28 17.35
N ILE A 184 8.57 8.27 18.18
CA ILE A 184 9.17 9.60 18.17
C ILE A 184 10.68 9.51 18.40
N LYS A 185 11.12 8.80 19.45
CA LYS A 185 12.55 8.63 19.78
C LYS A 185 13.32 7.86 18.72
N VAL A 186 12.73 6.84 18.11
CA VAL A 186 13.30 6.15 16.95
C VAL A 186 13.53 7.13 15.80
N LEU A 187 12.53 7.96 15.49
CA LEU A 187 12.61 8.92 14.40
C LEU A 187 13.63 10.04 14.66
N GLU A 188 13.67 10.60 15.88
CA GLU A 188 14.69 11.55 16.32
C GLU A 188 16.09 10.98 16.09
N ARG A 189 16.34 9.74 16.54
CA ARG A 189 17.65 9.08 16.40
C ARG A 189 18.05 8.80 14.96
N ALA A 190 17.10 8.71 14.03
CA ALA A 190 17.41 8.51 12.62
C ALA A 190 18.28 9.67 12.05
N ASN A 191 18.23 10.89 12.63
CA ASN A 191 18.87 12.13 12.12
C ASN A 191 18.59 12.33 10.63
N GLY A 192 17.31 12.41 10.26
CA GLY A 192 16.92 12.70 8.88
C GLY A 192 17.15 14.15 8.52
N ILE A 193 18.20 14.45 7.74
CA ILE A 193 18.49 15.80 7.22
C ILE A 193 17.34 16.33 6.33
N ARG A 194 16.51 15.44 5.75
CA ARG A 194 15.39 15.82 4.87
C ARG A 194 14.07 15.95 5.62
N LYS A 195 13.46 17.14 5.57
CA LYS A 195 12.20 17.51 6.25
C LYS A 195 10.92 16.91 5.65
N LYS A 196 10.95 16.37 4.42
CA LYS A 196 9.74 15.84 3.75
C LYS A 196 10.03 14.50 3.07
N LEU A 197 9.59 13.41 3.69
CA LEU A 197 9.70 12.06 3.13
C LEU A 197 8.29 11.50 2.90
N VAL A 198 8.07 10.93 1.72
CA VAL A 198 6.82 10.23 1.37
C VAL A 198 6.77 8.84 2.01
N PHE A 199 7.94 8.29 2.36
CA PHE A 199 8.08 6.93 2.90
C PHE A 199 9.03 6.91 4.10
N TYR A 200 8.48 6.68 5.29
CA TYR A 200 9.22 6.77 6.57
C TYR A 200 9.90 5.46 7.00
N TYR A 201 9.70 4.33 6.32
CA TYR A 201 10.22 3.04 6.80
C TYR A 201 11.76 3.02 6.83
N SER A 202 12.42 3.65 5.85
CA SER A 202 13.88 3.79 5.84
C SER A 202 14.42 4.58 7.03
N GLN A 203 13.73 5.65 7.42
CA GLN A 203 14.13 6.44 8.58
C GLN A 203 13.92 5.67 9.88
N MET A 204 12.77 5.01 10.01
CA MET A 204 12.49 4.17 11.17
C MET A 204 13.50 3.02 11.29
N ALA A 205 13.82 2.34 10.19
CA ALA A 205 14.85 1.30 10.17
C ALA A 205 16.23 1.83 10.59
N LYS A 206 16.63 3.00 10.06
CA LYS A 206 17.90 3.66 10.43
C LYS A 206 17.94 4.06 11.90
N GLY A 207 16.82 4.59 12.43
CA GLY A 207 16.67 4.94 13.84
C GLY A 207 16.79 3.73 14.75
N ILE A 208 16.09 2.63 14.42
CA ILE A 208 16.17 1.36 15.15
C ILE A 208 17.62 0.85 15.13
N HIS A 209 18.25 0.80 13.95
CA HIS A 209 19.64 0.35 13.81
C HIS A 209 20.59 1.16 14.70
N LYS A 210 20.48 2.50 14.68
CA LYS A 210 21.30 3.38 15.54
C LYS A 210 21.04 3.20 17.03
N ILE A 211 19.80 2.94 17.44
CA ILE A 211 19.50 2.67 18.85
C ILE A 211 20.16 1.36 19.27
N LEU A 212 20.00 0.32 18.45
CA LEU A 212 20.54 -1.01 18.73
C LEU A 212 22.06 -1.07 18.61
N SER A 213 22.71 -0.21 17.81
CA SER A 213 24.17 -0.15 17.71
C SER A 213 24.85 0.29 19.02
N HIS A 214 24.11 0.91 19.93
CA HIS A 214 24.59 1.28 21.27
C HIS A 214 24.29 0.20 22.32
N ALA A 215 23.60 -0.89 21.95
CA ALA A 215 23.38 -2.01 22.85
C ALA A 215 24.70 -2.73 23.10
N LYS A 216 25.17 -2.68 24.35
CA LYS A 216 26.43 -3.34 24.77
C LYS A 216 26.22 -4.80 25.19
N THR A 217 24.96 -5.20 25.38
CA THR A 217 24.58 -6.49 25.92
C THR A 217 23.46 -7.13 25.11
N GLY A 218 23.27 -8.44 25.26
CA GLY A 218 22.26 -9.19 24.51
C GLY A 218 20.83 -8.93 24.99
N ILE A 219 19.84 -9.33 24.17
CA ILE A 219 18.39 -9.16 24.47
C ILE A 219 18.02 -9.73 25.84
N LYS A 220 18.67 -10.82 26.28
CA LYS A 220 18.41 -11.48 27.57
C LYS A 220 18.55 -10.53 28.76
N GLU A 221 19.50 -9.60 28.72
CA GLU A 221 19.72 -8.64 29.79
C GLU A 221 18.65 -7.53 29.78
N TYR A 222 18.20 -7.14 28.59
CA TYR A 222 17.07 -6.22 28.41
C TYR A 222 15.70 -6.82 28.79
N LEU A 223 15.59 -8.14 29.00
CA LEU A 223 14.36 -8.74 29.55
C LEU A 223 14.25 -8.57 31.07
N ASN A 224 15.36 -8.23 31.75
CA ASN A 224 15.40 -8.02 33.20
C ASN A 224 15.04 -6.57 33.60
N ILE A 225 14.33 -5.82 32.75
CA ILE A 225 13.95 -4.43 33.04
C ILE A 225 13.13 -4.38 34.33
N ARG A 226 13.73 -3.74 35.35
CA ARG A 226 13.23 -3.39 36.68
C ARG A 226 11.85 -3.97 37.02
N ARG A 227 11.81 -5.00 37.87
CA ARG A 227 10.67 -5.20 38.77
C ARG A 227 10.41 -3.85 39.44
N LYS A 228 9.30 -3.18 39.12
CA LYS A 228 8.89 -2.00 39.86
C LYS A 228 8.68 -2.46 41.30
N VAL A 229 9.54 -2.01 42.22
CA VAL A 229 9.21 -2.10 43.64
C VAL A 229 7.92 -1.28 43.77
N PRO A 230 6.82 -1.83 44.34
CA PRO A 230 5.61 -1.06 44.55
C PRO A 230 5.97 0.24 45.29
N TYR A 231 5.36 1.36 44.89
CA TYR A 231 5.59 2.65 45.54
C TYR A 231 5.42 2.48 47.05
N LYS A 232 6.52 2.62 47.82
CA LYS A 232 6.43 2.75 49.27
C LYS A 232 5.85 4.13 49.55
N GLN A 233 4.65 4.17 50.13
CA GLN A 233 4.07 5.40 50.63
C GLN A 233 5.02 5.95 51.71
N VAL A 234 5.55 7.16 51.47
CA VAL A 234 6.37 7.86 52.45
C VAL A 234 5.39 8.55 53.40
N GLN A 235 5.29 8.08 54.64
CA GLN A 235 4.57 8.81 55.69
C GLN A 235 5.40 10.03 56.06
N PHE A 236 4.79 11.21 56.02
CA PHE A 236 5.33 12.38 56.70
C PHE A 236 4.97 12.24 58.19
N ASN A 237 5.98 12.05 59.03
CA ASN A 237 5.81 12.23 60.46
C ASN A 237 5.72 13.74 60.70
N PHE A 238 4.52 14.22 61.02
CA PHE A 238 4.37 15.52 61.65
C PHE A 238 4.79 15.34 63.11
N GLU A 239 5.91 15.95 63.50
CA GLU A 239 6.23 16.16 64.91
C GLU A 239 5.20 17.14 65.46
N CYS A 240 4.40 16.68 66.43
CA CYS A 240 3.50 17.52 67.22
C CYS A 240 4.28 18.23 68.33
#